data_AF-A0A239MTP0-F1
#
_entry.id   AF-A0A239MTP0-F1
#
_cell.length_a   1.000
_cell.length_b   1.000
_cell.length_c   1.000
_cell.angle_alpha   90.00
_cell.angle_beta   90.00
_cell.angle_gamma   90.00
#
_symmetry.space_group_name_H-M   'P 1'
#
loop_
_entity.id
_entity.type
_entity.pdbx_description
1 polymer ?
#
loop_
_entity_poly.entity_id
_entity_poly.type
_entity_poly.pdbx_seq_one_letter_code
_entity_poly.pdbx_strand_id
1 'polypeptide(L)'
;MLSGDGVAGESDSALADSVDSDVISAGSGSPDGGSLLDGVVLPIADPELRGVVEDIEGAVGRLRERDTVAISNVDRRALLTRMEAVSRSVFGLSHTWIADLLVQHGLDGIDGSIPDALAVLMRISRTRASQRIRYSQEFGKRT
;
A
#
# COMPACT_ATOMS: atom_id res chain seq x y z
N MET A 1 7.66 -62.96 -19.56
CA MET A 1 7.07 -62.38 -18.34
C MET A 1 7.28 -60.88 -18.45
N LEU A 2 6.31 -59.97 -18.51
CA LEU A 2 4.88 -59.97 -18.17
C LEU A 2 4.12 -59.10 -19.20
N SER A 3 2.84 -59.41 -19.34
CA SER A 3 1.84 -58.73 -20.16
C SER A 3 1.70 -57.24 -19.85
N GLY A 4 1.33 -56.47 -20.87
CA GLY A 4 0.90 -55.09 -20.73
C GLY A 4 -0.44 -54.97 -20.01
N ASP A 5 -0.55 -53.90 -19.23
CA ASP A 5 -1.80 -53.38 -18.69
C ASP A 5 -1.88 -51.91 -19.11
N GLY A 6 -2.67 -51.64 -20.14
CA GLY A 6 -2.95 -50.29 -20.63
C GLY A 6 -4.18 -49.77 -19.91
N VAL A 7 -3.97 -48.88 -18.93
CA VAL A 7 -5.07 -48.20 -18.25
C VAL A 7 -5.69 -47.15 -19.18
N ALA A 8 -7.01 -47.23 -19.33
CA ALA A 8 -7.82 -46.32 -20.12
C ALA A 8 -7.76 -44.90 -19.53
N GLY A 9 -7.39 -43.92 -20.36
CA GLY A 9 -7.63 -42.52 -20.09
C GLY A 9 -9.08 -42.19 -20.42
N GLU A 10 -9.91 -42.01 -19.40
CA GLU A 10 -11.25 -41.45 -19.55
C GLU A 10 -11.16 -39.95 -19.86
N SER A 11 -11.83 -39.58 -20.94
CA SER A 11 -12.03 -38.21 -21.38
C SER A 11 -13.07 -37.48 -20.53
N ASP A 12 -12.81 -36.19 -20.35
CA ASP A 12 -13.78 -35.09 -20.50
C ASP A 12 -14.95 -35.00 -19.50
N SER A 13 -14.81 -34.06 -18.56
CA SER A 13 -15.94 -33.30 -18.04
C SER A 13 -15.45 -31.92 -17.62
N ALA A 14 -15.52 -30.99 -18.57
CA ALA A 14 -15.46 -29.56 -18.31
C ALA A 14 -16.72 -29.13 -17.54
N LEU A 15 -16.58 -28.90 -16.23
CA LEU A 15 -17.53 -28.11 -15.46
C LEU A 15 -16.92 -26.72 -15.22
N ALA A 16 -17.34 -25.79 -16.07
CA ALA A 16 -17.26 -24.37 -15.83
C ALA A 16 -18.31 -23.98 -14.79
N ASP A 17 -17.92 -23.26 -13.74
CA ASP A 17 -18.87 -22.45 -12.98
C ASP A 17 -18.20 -21.18 -12.41
N SER A 18 -18.83 -20.06 -12.77
CA SER A 18 -18.83 -18.70 -12.21
C SER A 18 -17.56 -18.09 -11.60
N VAL A 19 -16.90 -17.23 -12.39
CA VAL A 19 -16.15 -16.07 -11.85
C VAL A 19 -17.04 -14.83 -11.94
N ASP A 20 -17.56 -14.37 -10.80
CA ASP A 20 -18.14 -13.04 -10.67
C ASP A 20 -17.03 -11.99 -10.91
N SER A 21 -16.99 -11.44 -12.12
CA SER A 21 -16.21 -10.24 -12.43
C SER A 21 -17.12 -9.04 -12.31
N ASP A 22 -17.03 -8.36 -11.16
CA ASP A 22 -17.68 -7.09 -10.95
C ASP A 22 -17.03 -6.04 -11.87
N VAL A 23 -17.78 -5.64 -12.90
CA VAL A 23 -17.35 -4.66 -13.91
C VAL A 23 -17.45 -3.26 -13.29
N ILE A 24 -16.33 -2.70 -12.86
CA ILE A 24 -16.26 -1.26 -12.56
C ILE A 24 -16.37 -0.47 -13.87
N SER A 25 -17.51 0.20 -14.03
CA SER A 25 -17.77 1.13 -15.14
C SER A 25 -16.72 2.24 -15.15
N ALA A 26 -16.01 2.37 -16.28
CA ALA A 26 -15.11 3.48 -16.55
C ALA A 26 -15.93 4.76 -16.81
N GLY A 27 -15.96 5.65 -15.82
CA GLY A 27 -16.42 7.02 -15.98
C GLY A 27 -15.36 7.87 -16.69
N SER A 28 -15.73 8.48 -17.80
CA SER A 28 -14.95 9.47 -18.56
C SER A 28 -14.62 10.69 -17.69
N GLY A 29 -13.34 11.03 -17.55
CA GLY A 29 -12.84 12.23 -16.88
C GLY A 29 -11.49 12.67 -17.45
N SER A 30 -11.37 13.96 -17.77
CA SER A 30 -10.26 14.65 -18.45
C SER A 30 -8.86 14.43 -17.85
N PRO A 31 -7.78 14.59 -18.65
CA PRO A 31 -6.40 14.37 -18.22
C PRO A 31 -5.76 15.65 -17.67
N ASP A 32 -6.25 16.14 -16.54
CA ASP A 32 -5.59 17.24 -15.83
C ASP A 32 -4.94 16.71 -14.55
N GLY A 33 -3.65 16.37 -14.63
CA GLY A 33 -2.69 16.30 -13.52
C GLY A 33 -3.20 15.79 -12.15
N GLY A 34 -3.89 14.66 -12.11
CA GLY A 34 -4.49 14.12 -10.88
C GLY A 34 -3.44 13.77 -9.82
N SER A 35 -3.44 14.53 -8.73
CA SER A 35 -2.77 14.16 -7.47
C SER A 35 -3.24 12.78 -7.05
N LEU A 36 -2.29 11.91 -6.69
CA LEU A 36 -2.55 10.52 -6.34
C LEU A 36 -3.27 10.31 -5.02
N LEU A 37 -3.70 11.40 -4.40
CA LEU A 37 -4.28 11.49 -3.07
C LEU A 37 -5.68 12.12 -3.12
N ASP A 38 -6.49 11.77 -4.14
CA ASP A 38 -7.90 12.16 -4.12
C ASP A 38 -8.66 11.36 -3.04
N GLY A 39 -8.74 12.00 -1.88
CA GLY A 39 -9.29 11.49 -0.63
C GLY A 39 -8.65 12.19 0.56
N VAL A 40 -9.37 13.19 1.11
CA VAL A 40 -9.10 13.95 2.35
C VAL A 40 -7.62 13.99 2.74
N VAL A 41 -6.85 14.86 2.09
CA VAL A 41 -5.50 15.24 2.57
C VAL A 41 -5.69 16.02 3.87
N LEU A 42 -5.18 15.50 4.98
CA LEU A 42 -5.18 16.23 6.25
C LEU A 42 -4.14 17.36 6.20
N PRO A 43 -4.51 18.60 6.57
CA PRO A 43 -3.55 19.70 6.56
C PRO A 43 -2.49 19.51 7.65
N ILE A 44 -1.22 19.71 7.30
CA ILE A 44 -0.11 19.73 8.24
C ILE A 44 0.13 21.17 8.69
N ALA A 45 -0.16 21.47 9.96
CA ALA A 45 -0.02 22.82 10.51
C ALA A 45 1.44 23.28 10.61
N ASP A 46 2.34 22.39 11.01
CA ASP A 46 3.78 22.66 11.09
C ASP A 46 4.38 22.91 9.69
N PRO A 47 4.90 24.12 9.40
CA PRO A 47 5.44 24.45 8.08
C PRO A 47 6.68 23.64 7.70
N GLU A 48 7.52 23.27 8.67
CA GLU A 48 8.73 22.50 8.36
C GLU A 48 8.38 21.07 7.94
N LEU A 49 7.57 20.37 8.75
CA LEU A 49 7.06 19.04 8.41
C LEU A 49 6.29 19.04 7.09
N ARG A 50 5.45 20.06 6.86
CA ARG A 50 4.68 20.19 5.61
C ARG A 50 5.61 20.26 4.39
N GLY A 51 6.62 21.12 4.43
CA GLY A 51 7.59 21.25 3.32
C GLY A 51 8.31 19.94 3.02
N VAL A 52 8.73 19.20 4.06
CA VAL A 52 9.38 17.89 3.89
C VAL A 52 8.43 16.88 3.23
N VAL A 53 7.17 16.81 3.65
CA VAL A 53 6.18 15.88 3.08
C VAL A 53 5.87 16.25 1.63
N GLU A 54 5.67 17.53 1.33
CA GLU A 54 5.44 18.03 -0.03
C GLU A 54 6.61 17.72 -0.98
N ASP A 55 7.85 17.85 -0.51
CA ASP A 55 9.05 17.50 -1.27
C ASP A 55 9.10 16.00 -1.60
N ILE A 56 8.75 15.14 -0.65
CA ILE A 56 8.69 13.68 -0.83
C ILE A 56 7.59 13.32 -1.83
N GLU A 57 6.37 13.86 -1.65
CA GLU A 57 5.24 13.65 -2.56
C GLU A 57 5.58 14.10 -3.99
N GLY A 58 6.19 15.28 -4.13
CA GLY A 58 6.65 15.80 -5.41
C GLY A 58 7.74 14.94 -6.04
N ALA A 59 8.69 14.42 -5.27
CA ALA A 59 9.71 13.50 -5.77
C ALA A 59 9.11 12.18 -6.28
N VAL A 60 8.12 11.62 -5.57
CA VAL A 60 7.38 10.42 -6.01
C VAL A 60 6.58 10.70 -7.27
N GLY A 61 5.94 11.87 -7.38
CA GLY A 61 5.28 12.33 -8.60
C GLY A 61 6.21 12.33 -9.81
N ARG A 62 7.37 12.99 -9.68
CA ARG A 62 8.40 13.03 -10.75
C ARG A 62 8.94 11.65 -11.11
N LEU A 63 9.05 10.74 -10.15
CA LEU A 63 9.50 9.37 -10.42
C LEU A 63 8.47 8.58 -11.23
N ARG A 64 7.18 8.80 -10.99
CA ARG A 64 6.08 8.14 -11.72
C ARG A 64 6.01 8.54 -13.19
N GLU A 65 6.39 9.77 -13.51
CA GLU A 65 6.45 10.30 -14.88
C GLU A 65 7.63 9.72 -15.68
N ARG A 66 8.58 9.02 -15.03
CA ARG A 66 9.72 8.42 -15.72
C ARG A 66 9.33 7.10 -16.39
N ASP A 67 9.55 7.05 -17.70
CA ASP A 67 9.54 5.78 -18.43
C ASP A 67 10.76 4.94 -18.05
N THR A 68 10.53 3.92 -17.22
CA THR A 68 11.58 2.99 -16.79
C THR A 68 12.05 2.07 -17.91
N VAL A 69 11.31 1.93 -19.01
CA VAL A 69 11.70 1.13 -20.19
C VAL A 69 12.82 1.81 -20.97
N ALA A 70 12.93 3.14 -20.90
CA ALA A 70 13.97 3.92 -21.58
C ALA A 70 15.32 3.97 -20.84
N ILE A 71 15.40 3.52 -19.57
CA ILE A 71 16.65 3.57 -18.77
C ILE A 71 17.42 2.24 -18.79
N SER A 72 18.71 2.32 -18.50
CA SER A 72 19.60 1.16 -18.46
C SER A 72 19.20 0.15 -17.38
N ASN A 73 19.48 -1.15 -17.60
CA ASN A 73 19.22 -2.18 -16.58
C ASN A 73 20.03 -1.96 -15.30
N VAL A 74 21.17 -1.27 -15.36
CA VAL A 74 21.95 -0.89 -14.17
C VAL A 74 21.14 0.11 -13.34
N ASP A 75 20.59 1.14 -13.98
CA ASP A 75 19.78 2.16 -13.32
C ASP A 75 18.46 1.59 -12.78
N ARG A 76 17.82 0.65 -13.50
CA ARG A 76 16.61 -0.04 -13.01
C ARG A 76 16.87 -0.80 -11.71
N ARG A 77 17.99 -1.54 -11.64
CA ARG A 77 18.37 -2.26 -10.42
C ARG A 77 18.70 -1.29 -9.29
N ALA A 78 19.44 -0.23 -9.59
CA ALA A 78 19.76 0.81 -8.61
C ALA A 78 18.48 1.47 -8.07
N LEU A 79 17.52 1.79 -8.94
CA LEU A 79 16.22 2.33 -8.56
C LEU A 79 15.48 1.36 -7.64
N LEU A 80 15.34 0.09 -8.03
CA LEU A 80 14.64 -0.92 -7.24
C LEU A 80 15.24 -1.08 -5.84
N THR A 81 16.55 -1.28 -5.72
CA THR A 81 17.20 -1.50 -4.44
C THR A 81 17.15 -0.28 -3.53
N ARG A 82 17.34 0.93 -4.09
CA ARG A 82 17.32 2.16 -3.30
C ARG A 82 15.92 2.52 -2.85
N MET A 83 14.91 2.34 -3.71
CA MET A 83 13.52 2.59 -3.32
C MET A 83 13.00 1.58 -2.31
N GLU A 84 13.46 0.33 -2.36
CA GLU A 84 13.15 -0.65 -1.32
C GLU A 84 13.75 -0.25 0.04
N ALA A 85 14.98 0.27 0.06
CA ALA A 85 15.59 0.78 1.30
C ALA A 85 14.78 1.95 1.88
N VAL A 86 14.38 2.92 1.04
CA VAL A 86 13.52 4.04 1.45
C VAL A 86 12.18 3.54 1.97
N SER A 87 11.53 2.62 1.26
CA SER A 87 10.25 2.02 1.64
C SER A 87 10.32 1.39 3.04
N ARG A 88 11.36 0.59 3.30
CA ARG A 88 11.57 -0.04 4.63
C ARG A 88 11.85 0.98 5.73
N SER A 89 12.64 2.02 5.44
CA SER A 89 12.90 3.09 6.41
C SER A 89 11.62 3.84 6.78
N VAL A 90 10.83 4.25 5.79
CA VAL A 90 9.54 4.92 6.03
C VAL A 90 8.56 4.00 6.74
N PHE A 91 8.52 2.71 6.37
CA PHE A 91 7.69 1.72 7.05
C PHE A 91 8.08 1.57 8.53
N GLY A 92 9.37 1.50 8.84
CA GLY A 92 9.88 1.45 10.22
C GLY A 92 9.53 2.72 11.01
N LEU A 93 9.71 3.90 10.42
CA LEU A 93 9.32 5.17 11.04
C LEU A 93 7.82 5.22 11.35
N SER A 94 6.99 4.65 10.48
CA SER A 94 5.54 4.62 10.67
C SER A 94 5.09 3.94 11.98
N HIS A 95 5.88 3.00 12.50
CA HIS A 95 5.61 2.39 13.80
C HIS A 95 5.77 3.38 14.95
N THR A 96 6.74 4.29 14.86
CA THR A 96 6.94 5.33 15.88
C THR A 96 5.83 6.37 15.81
N TRP A 97 5.43 6.81 14.61
CA TRP A 97 4.33 7.76 14.44
C TRP A 97 2.98 7.22 14.94
N ILE A 98 2.68 5.94 14.64
CA ILE A 98 1.46 5.30 15.15
C ILE A 98 1.53 5.17 16.68
N ALA A 99 2.68 4.79 17.24
CA ALA A 99 2.84 4.73 18.69
C ALA A 99 2.62 6.09 19.36
N ASP A 100 3.17 7.16 18.79
CA ASP A 100 3.00 8.53 19.26
C ASP A 100 1.51 8.95 19.23
N LEU A 101 0.80 8.64 18.13
CA LEU A 101 -0.65 8.88 18.03
C LEU A 101 -1.45 8.14 19.10
N LEU A 102 -1.10 6.88 19.40
CA LEU A 102 -1.79 6.09 20.42
C LEU A 102 -1.55 6.64 21.83
N VAL A 103 -0.32 7.06 22.14
CA VAL A 103 0.05 7.62 23.46
C VAL A 103 -0.60 8.97 23.69
N GLN A 104 -0.69 9.80 22.64
CA GLN A 104 -1.23 11.15 22.73
C GLN A 104 -2.75 11.21 22.52
N HIS A 105 -3.44 10.05 22.47
CA HIS A 105 -4.87 9.99 22.17
C HIS A 105 -5.24 10.70 20.84
N GLY A 106 -4.31 10.73 19.89
CA GLY A 106 -4.43 11.45 18.61
C GLY A 106 -5.42 10.85 17.62
N LEU A 107 -6.08 9.75 17.98
CA LEU A 107 -7.17 9.13 17.21
C LEU A 107 -8.54 9.36 17.85
N ASP A 108 -8.60 10.02 19.01
CA ASP A 108 -9.85 10.35 19.68
C ASP A 108 -10.66 11.33 18.81
N GLY A 109 -11.97 11.11 18.72
CA GLY A 109 -12.86 11.92 17.88
C GLY A 109 -13.06 11.39 16.46
N ILE A 110 -12.36 10.32 16.06
CA ILE A 110 -12.72 9.52 14.89
C ILE A 110 -13.67 8.41 15.34
N ASP A 111 -14.82 8.28 14.68
CA ASP A 111 -15.85 7.31 15.05
C ASP A 111 -15.32 5.85 15.00
N GLY A 112 -15.69 5.07 16.02
CA GLY A 112 -15.38 3.64 16.13
C GLY A 112 -14.29 3.31 17.14
N SER A 113 -13.78 2.08 17.09
CA SER A 113 -12.63 1.67 17.90
C SER A 113 -11.32 2.20 17.30
N ILE A 114 -10.23 2.26 18.09
CA ILE A 114 -8.91 2.71 17.61
C ILE A 114 -8.48 2.02 16.28
N PRO A 115 -8.62 0.69 16.11
CA PRO A 115 -8.35 0.04 14.82
C PRO A 115 -9.25 0.51 13.67
N ASP A 116 -10.50 0.88 13.95
CA ASP A 116 -11.43 1.39 12.93
C ASP A 116 -11.01 2.81 12.51
N ALA A 117 -10.69 3.66 13.48
CA ALA A 117 -10.18 5.02 13.24
C ALA A 117 -8.90 5.00 12.37
N LEU A 118 -7.94 4.12 12.71
CA LEU A 118 -6.71 3.98 11.93
C LEU A 118 -6.97 3.38 10.55
N ALA A 119 -7.91 2.44 10.42
CA ALA A 119 -8.30 1.85 9.14
C ALA A 119 -8.89 2.90 8.18
N VAL A 120 -9.76 3.78 8.70
CA VAL A 120 -10.34 4.91 7.96
C VAL A 120 -9.23 5.88 7.53
N LEU A 121 -8.40 6.33 8.47
CA LEU A 121 -7.33 7.31 8.20
C LEU A 121 -6.34 6.83 7.14
N MET A 122 -5.93 5.57 7.22
CA MET A 122 -4.89 5.01 6.35
C MET A 122 -5.46 4.32 5.10
N ARG A 123 -6.78 4.26 4.96
CA ARG A 123 -7.50 3.54 3.89
C ARG A 123 -7.03 2.08 3.74
N ILE A 124 -6.93 1.38 4.86
CA ILE A 124 -6.55 -0.04 4.92
C ILE A 124 -7.64 -0.87 5.60
N SER A 125 -7.57 -2.20 5.46
CA SER A 125 -8.49 -3.06 6.19
C SER A 125 -8.27 -2.97 7.70
N ARG A 126 -9.35 -3.14 8.47
CA ARG A 126 -9.31 -3.20 9.94
C ARG A 126 -8.27 -4.20 10.46
N THR A 127 -8.16 -5.37 9.84
CA THR A 127 -7.16 -6.39 10.19
C THR A 127 -5.73 -5.87 10.04
N ARG A 128 -5.43 -5.14 8.95
CA ARG A 128 -4.12 -4.52 8.75
C ARG A 128 -3.87 -3.39 9.75
N ALA A 129 -4.88 -2.58 10.06
CA ALA A 129 -4.77 -1.53 11.07
C ALA A 129 -4.44 -2.12 12.45
N SER A 130 -5.17 -3.16 12.89
CA SER A 130 -4.88 -3.88 14.13
C SER A 130 -3.46 -4.44 14.18
N GLN A 131 -2.99 -5.03 13.08
CA GLN A 131 -1.63 -5.55 13.00
C GLN A 131 -0.58 -4.43 13.13
N ARG A 132 -0.80 -3.29 12.47
CA ARG A 132 0.09 -2.13 12.59
C ARG A 132 0.11 -1.54 13.99
N ILE A 133 -1.03 -1.49 14.68
CA ILE A 133 -1.10 -1.08 16.09
C ILE A 133 -0.23 -2.00 16.94
N ARG A 134 -0.34 -3.33 16.76
CA ARG A 134 0.47 -4.30 17.50
C ARG A 134 1.97 -4.09 17.27
N TYR A 135 2.39 -3.96 16.02
CA TYR A 135 3.80 -3.69 15.70
C TYR A 135 4.29 -2.35 16.25
N SER A 136 3.43 -1.34 16.30
CA SER A 136 3.79 -0.03 16.84
C SER A 136 3.95 -0.08 18.37
N GLN A 137 3.16 -0.88 19.07
CA GLN A 137 3.35 -1.12 20.51
C GLN A 137 4.65 -1.89 20.81
N GLU A 138 5.03 -2.81 19.92
CA GLU A 138 6.22 -3.66 20.05
C GLU A 138 7.51 -2.91 19.67
N PHE A 139 7.51 -2.18 18.56
CA PHE A 139 8.70 -1.57 17.95
C PHE A 139 8.71 -0.04 17.94
N GLY A 140 7.62 0.63 18.31
CA GLY A 140 7.48 2.09 18.22
C GLY A 140 8.06 2.86 19.41
N LYS A 141 8.56 2.18 20.45
CA LYS A 141 9.22 2.85 21.59
C LYS A 141 10.58 3.38 21.17
N ARG A 142 10.77 4.70 21.29
CA ARG A 142 12.09 5.31 21.18
C ARG A 142 12.91 4.93 22.42
N THR A 143 14.01 4.20 22.22
CA THR A 143 15.05 3.96 23.24
C THR A 143 15.83 5.22 23.52
#